data_AF-A0A9N9N5P1-F1
#
_entry.id   AF-A0A9N9N5P1-F1
#
_cell.length_a   1.000
_cell.length_b   1.000
_cell.length_c   1.000
_cell.angle_alpha   90.00
_cell.angle_beta   90.00
_cell.angle_gamma   90.00
#
_symmetry.space_group_name_H-M   'P 1'
#
loop_
_entity.id
_entity.type
_entity.pdbx_description
1 polymer ?
#
loop_
_entity_poly.entity_id
_entity_poly.type
_entity_poly.pdbx_seq_one_letter_code
_entity_poly.pdbx_strand_id
1 'polypeptide(L)'
;MANNIALNFRINGGGIFELDNVNPTITVRALKTMIRNGNYVTSTIFELYRNDFAREVEENMKDEATVGAYFNGIPDSNRIHIIIR
;
A
#
# COMPACT_ATOMS: atom_id res chain seq x y z
N MET A 1 9.63 -12.65 -14.17
CA MET A 1 8.45 -11.76 -14.24
C MET A 1 7.97 -11.55 -12.82
N ALA A 2 7.86 -10.31 -12.36
CA ALA A 2 7.28 -10.06 -11.04
C ALA A 2 5.77 -10.33 -11.15
N ASN A 3 5.25 -11.21 -10.31
CA ASN A 3 3.81 -11.40 -10.24
C ASN A 3 3.22 -10.17 -9.55
N ASN A 4 2.28 -9.51 -10.23
CA ASN A 4 1.58 -8.38 -9.65
C ASN A 4 0.72 -8.87 -8.48
N ILE A 5 0.57 -8.01 -7.46
CA ILE A 5 -0.11 -8.30 -6.20
C ILE A 5 -1.37 -7.44 -6.06
N ALA A 6 -2.37 -7.96 -5.33
CA ALA A 6 -3.52 -7.18 -4.90
C ALA A 6 -3.24 -6.59 -3.51
N LEU A 7 -3.62 -5.33 -3.29
CA LEU A 7 -3.41 -4.62 -2.03
C LEU A 7 -4.70 -3.92 -1.60
N ASN A 8 -5.11 -4.15 -0.35
CA ASN A 8 -6.20 -3.42 0.29
C ASN A 8 -5.66 -2.29 1.15
N PHE A 9 -6.34 -1.16 1.04
CA PHE A 9 -5.98 0.09 1.68
C PHE A 9 -7.10 0.54 2.59
N ARG A 10 -6.74 1.15 3.72
CA ARG A 10 -7.67 1.89 4.56
C ARG A 10 -7.19 3.32 4.71
N ILE A 11 -8.07 4.28 4.45
CA ILE A 11 -7.80 5.70 4.68
C ILE A 11 -8.20 6.01 6.13
N ASN A 12 -7.29 6.60 6.90
CA ASN A 12 -7.60 6.98 8.28
C ASN A 12 -8.69 8.06 8.28
N GLY A 13 -9.80 7.81 8.99
CA GLY A 13 -11.00 8.66 8.94
C GLY A 13 -11.79 8.59 7.63
N GLY A 14 -11.46 7.66 6.72
CA GLY A 14 -12.11 7.48 5.43
C GLY A 14 -12.56 6.04 5.17
N GLY A 15 -12.62 5.68 3.89
CA GLY A 15 -13.05 4.36 3.42
C GLY A 15 -11.92 3.34 3.22
N ILE A 16 -12.30 2.18 2.69
CA ILE A 16 -11.42 1.11 2.26
C ILE A 16 -11.52 0.98 0.74
N PHE A 17 -10.41 0.66 0.09
CA PHE A 17 -10.38 0.36 -1.34
C PHE A 17 -9.30 -0.69 -1.64
N GLU A 18 -9.37 -1.28 -2.83
CA GLU A 18 -8.42 -2.27 -3.33
C GLU A 18 -7.75 -1.74 -4.60
N LEU A 19 -6.46 -2.05 -4.74
CA LEU A 19 -5.74 -1.94 -6.01
C LEU A 19 -5.33 -3.33 -6.45
N ASP A 20 -5.92 -3.77 -7.55
CA ASP A 20 -5.48 -4.94 -8.28
C ASP A 20 -4.19 -4.64 -9.04
N ASN A 21 -3.40 -5.69 -9.26
CA ASN A 21 -2.32 -5.68 -10.24
C ASN A 21 -1.16 -4.69 -9.92
N VAL A 22 -0.86 -4.47 -8.64
CA VAL A 22 0.29 -3.65 -8.22
C VAL A 22 1.59 -4.40 -8.49
N ASN A 23 2.50 -3.82 -9.26
CA ASN A 23 3.81 -4.41 -9.48
C ASN A 23 4.69 -4.22 -8.21
N PRO A 24 5.14 -5.28 -7.53
CA PRO A 24 5.91 -5.17 -6.29
C PRO A 24 7.29 -4.52 -6.48
N THR A 25 7.81 -4.40 -7.71
CA THR A 25 9.11 -3.77 -7.97
C THR A 25 9.03 -2.25 -8.07
N ILE A 26 7.83 -1.64 -8.09
CA ILE A 26 7.71 -0.18 -8.11
C ILE A 26 8.07 0.39 -6.75
N THR A 27 8.48 1.66 -6.74
CA THR A 27 8.74 2.37 -5.50
C THR A 27 7.44 2.75 -4.79
N VAL A 28 7.51 2.94 -3.48
CA VAL A 28 6.38 3.46 -2.68
C VAL A 28 5.93 4.83 -3.22
N ARG A 29 6.87 5.67 -3.69
CA ARG A 29 6.53 6.94 -4.36
C ARG A 29 5.68 6.75 -5.62
N ALA A 30 5.99 5.74 -6.44
CA ALA A 30 5.18 5.41 -7.61
C ALA A 30 3.79 4.92 -7.20
N LEU A 31 3.69 4.08 -6.15
CA LEU A 31 2.41 3.65 -5.59
C LEU A 31 1.57 4.84 -5.08
N LYS A 32 2.17 5.78 -4.34
CA LYS A 32 1.49 7.02 -3.92
C LYS A 32 0.96 7.81 -5.11
N THR A 33 1.74 7.88 -6.20
CA THR A 33 1.31 8.54 -7.44
C THR A 33 0.10 7.82 -8.08
N MET A 34 0.09 6.49 -8.11
CA MET A 34 -1.05 5.71 -8.59
C MET A 34 -2.31 5.96 -7.76
N ILE A 35 -2.20 5.93 -6.43
CA ILE A 35 -3.29 6.21 -5.48
C ILE A 35 -3.88 7.61 -5.74
N ARG A 36 -3.02 8.62 -5.92
CA ARG A 36 -3.44 9.98 -6.22
C ARG A 36 -4.13 10.09 -7.58
N ASN A 37 -3.55 9.51 -8.62
CA ASN A 37 -4.10 9.58 -9.98
C ASN A 37 -5.44 8.82 -10.11
N GLY A 38 -5.67 7.80 -9.28
CA GLY A 38 -6.95 7.11 -9.16
C GLY A 38 -8.00 7.86 -8.34
N ASN A 39 -7.69 9.06 -7.80
CA ASN A 39 -8.56 9.85 -6.93
C ASN A 39 -9.05 9.11 -5.68
N TYR A 40 -8.29 8.13 -5.18
CA TYR A 40 -8.63 7.41 -3.95
C TYR A 40 -8.44 8.26 -2.69
N VAL A 41 -7.58 9.27 -2.76
CA VAL A 41 -7.28 10.20 -1.66
C VAL A 41 -7.47 11.63 -2.14
N THR A 42 -7.97 12.49 -1.25
CA THR A 42 -8.16 13.92 -1.55
C THR A 42 -6.94 14.77 -1.20
N SER A 43 -6.15 14.34 -0.21
CA SER A 43 -4.92 15.03 0.19
C SER A 43 -3.78 14.75 -0.80
N THR A 44 -3.01 15.79 -1.13
CA THR A 44 -1.78 15.66 -1.91
C THR A 44 -0.60 15.16 -1.09
N ILE A 45 -0.67 15.28 0.23
CA ILE A 45 0.37 14.88 1.17
C ILE A 45 -0.22 13.79 2.06
N PHE A 46 0.30 12.57 1.92
CA PHE A 46 -0.08 11.43 2.74
C PHE A 46 1.08 10.44 2.88
N GLU A 47 1.02 9.67 3.94
CA GLU A 47 1.95 8.61 4.27
C GLU A 47 1.28 7.25 4.13
N LEU A 48 2.08 6.24 3.76
CA LEU A 48 1.65 4.87 3.68
C LEU A 48 2.30 4.10 4.82
N TYR A 49 1.48 3.36 5.56
CA TYR A 49 1.93 2.48 6.62
C TYR A 49 1.49 1.06 6.30
N ARG A 50 2.43 0.13 6.29
CA ARG A 50 2.12 -1.29 6.16
C ARG A 50 1.63 -1.81 7.50
N ASN A 51 0.51 -2.54 7.51
CA ASN A 51 0.12 -3.37 8.63
C ASN A 51 1.02 -4.62 8.70
N ASP A 52 1.87 -4.69 9.72
CA ASP A 52 2.61 -5.88 10.08
C ASP A 52 1.77 -6.79 10.96
N PHE A 53 1.02 -7.69 10.36
CA PHE A 53 0.20 -8.65 11.11
C PHE A 53 1.00 -9.63 11.97
N ALA A 54 2.28 -9.87 11.64
CA ALA A 54 3.11 -10.80 12.41
C ALA A 54 3.66 -10.14 13.69
N ARG A 55 3.91 -8.83 13.63
CA ARG A 55 4.43 -8.04 14.76
C ARG A 55 3.38 -7.16 15.44
N GLU A 56 2.17 -7.10 14.88
CA GLU A 56 1.06 -6.24 15.31
C GLU A 56 1.44 -4.75 15.36
N VAL A 57 2.25 -4.29 14.40
CA VAL A 57 2.69 -2.89 14.29
C VAL A 57 2.43 -2.31 12.90
N GLU A 58 2.42 -0.99 12.81
CA GLU A 58 2.37 -0.25 11.56
C GLU A 58 3.76 0.23 11.17
N GLU A 59 4.22 -0.15 9.98
CA GLU A 59 5.54 0.21 9.47
C GLU A 59 5.44 1.29 8.39
N ASN A 60 6.07 2.44 8.62
CA ASN A 60 6.08 3.53 7.64
C ASN A 60 6.82 3.10 6.36
N MET A 61 6.12 3.18 5.24
CA MET A 61 6.64 2.82 3.93
C MET A 61 7.42 4.00 3.33
N LYS A 62 8.72 3.80 3.13
CA LYS A 62 9.66 4.82 2.64
C LYS A 62 9.53 4.98 1.13
N ASP A 63 9.45 6.22 0.67
CA ASP A 63 9.26 6.58 -0.74
C ASP A 63 10.22 5.88 -1.72
N GLU A 64 11.47 5.67 -1.31
CA GLU A 64 12.54 5.10 -2.13
C GLU A 64 12.56 3.57 -2.10
N ALA A 65 11.93 2.94 -1.11
CA ALA A 65 11.82 1.49 -1.03
C ALA A 65 10.84 0.96 -2.08
N THR A 66 11.02 -0.29 -2.48
CA THR A 66 10.06 -0.99 -3.33
C THR A 66 8.87 -1.49 -2.52
N VAL A 67 7.69 -1.56 -3.12
CA VAL A 67 6.48 -2.07 -2.46
C VAL A 67 6.71 -3.49 -1.95
N GLY A 68 7.35 -4.35 -2.75
CA GLY A 68 7.63 -5.74 -2.42
C GLY A 68 8.56 -5.91 -1.21
N ALA A 69 9.38 -4.92 -0.86
CA ALA A 69 10.23 -5.00 0.33
C ALA A 69 9.42 -5.09 1.65
N TYR A 70 8.15 -4.70 1.62
CA TYR A 70 7.25 -4.74 2.77
C TYR A 70 6.45 -6.05 2.86
N PHE A 71 6.43 -6.89 1.82
CA PHE A 71 5.59 -8.08 1.78
C PHE A 71 6.42 -9.35 1.58
N ASN A 72 6.43 -10.22 2.59
CA ASN A 72 7.06 -11.55 2.52
C ASN A 72 6.06 -12.56 1.92
N GLY A 73 5.77 -12.42 0.63
CA GLY A 73 4.86 -13.31 -0.11
C GLY A 73 3.68 -12.58 -0.75
N ILE A 74 2.69 -13.36 -1.19
CA ILE A 74 1.46 -12.81 -1.78
C ILE A 74 0.59 -12.27 -0.63
N PRO A 75 0.22 -10.98 -0.65
CA PRO A 75 -0.67 -10.40 0.36
C PRO A 75 -2.05 -11.08 0.38
N ASP A 76 -2.65 -11.22 1.56
CA ASP A 76 -3.98 -11.83 1.77
C ASP A 76 -5.08 -10.83 1.39
N SER A 77 -5.80 -11.07 0.30
CA SER A 77 -6.83 -10.17 -0.22
C SER A 77 -7.99 -9.89 0.73
N ASN A 78 -8.10 -10.58 1.88
CA ASN A 78 -9.11 -10.28 2.91
C ASN A 78 -8.61 -9.35 4.02
N ARG A 79 -7.35 -8.94 4.00
CA ARG A 79 -6.74 -8.10 5.04
C ARG A 79 -6.37 -6.72 4.54
N ILE A 80 -6.47 -5.72 5.41
CA ILE A 80 -6.03 -4.35 5.15
C ILE A 80 -4.51 -4.28 5.25
N HIS A 81 -3.82 -4.25 4.12
CA HIS A 81 -2.37 -4.26 4.07
C HIS A 81 -1.74 -2.92 4.36
N ILE A 82 -2.38 -1.83 3.91
CA ILE A 82 -1.80 -0.50 3.96
C ILE A 82 -2.80 0.49 4.56
N ILE A 83 -2.35 1.29 5.52
CA ILE A 83 -3.08 2.41 6.09
C ILE A 83 -2.53 3.71 5.50
N ILE A 84 -3.44 4.57 5.04
CA ILE A 84 -3.14 5.90 4.51
C ILE A 84 -3.43 6.93 5.60
N ARG A 85 -2.47 7.82 5.87
CA ARG A 85 -2.57 8.91 6.85
C ARG A 85 -2.19 10.24 6.25
#